data_AF-A0AAV2AZQ4-F1
#
_entry.id   AF-A0AAV2AZQ4-F1
#
_cell.length_a   1.000
_cell.length_b   1.000
_cell.length_c   1.000
_cell.angle_alpha   90.00
_cell.angle_beta   90.00
_cell.angle_gamma   90.00
#
_symmetry.space_group_name_H-M   'P 1'
#
loop_
_entity.id
_entity.type
_entity.pdbx_description
1 polymer ?
#
loop_
_entity_poly.entity_id
_entity_poly.type
_entity_poly.pdbx_seq_one_letter_code
_entity_poly.pdbx_strand_id
1 'polypeptide(L)'
;MIPAANYWKLLQTLLGILLFISAPSLSRNPFFHYTSGVSLGVLGSLLVLIYILSRFIPKKSTSYIILAFGYSFILYILQMLYKDLNEIITKYMDLLLAYCLIAAFISFIVCYRLGPVQNVRTFNIIQWSMQTIGALLIYLSSEYREVSTAIILILITVRAIPSRWITKFLLIWYRLFPPKVRLLTELEFIEQGHVETKKALEDLRKYCSSPDCNVWKTVTRLKDPIRFADFIETGRHCTDQELLQYNSEDFEVDEESDTEPLESSYTGYQRNGYLGQR
;
A
#
# COMPACT_ATOMS: atom_id res chain seq x y z
N MET A 1 26.35 -22.38 -13.75
CA MET A 1 26.46 -21.12 -14.50
C MET A 1 25.09 -20.46 -14.41
N ILE A 2 24.92 -19.46 -13.54
CA ILE A 2 23.63 -18.77 -13.37
C ILE A 2 23.49 -17.86 -14.60
N PRO A 3 22.49 -18.05 -15.48
CA PRO A 3 22.32 -17.18 -16.64
C PRO A 3 22.10 -15.76 -16.13
N ALA A 4 22.78 -14.78 -16.76
CA ALA A 4 22.60 -13.37 -16.44
C ALA A 4 21.10 -13.04 -16.44
N ALA A 5 20.61 -12.51 -15.31
CA ALA A 5 19.20 -12.23 -15.15
C ALA A 5 18.76 -11.25 -16.25
N ASN A 6 17.87 -11.70 -17.14
CA ASN A 6 17.29 -10.86 -18.18
C ASN A 6 16.30 -9.88 -17.54
N TYR A 7 16.80 -8.73 -17.09
CA TYR A 7 16.03 -7.69 -16.40
C TYR A 7 14.78 -7.26 -17.18
N TRP A 8 14.84 -7.28 -18.52
CA TRP A 8 13.69 -6.98 -19.38
C TRP A 8 12.53 -7.97 -19.22
N LYS A 9 12.84 -9.27 -19.16
CA LYS A 9 11.83 -10.32 -18.96
C LYS A 9 11.24 -10.25 -17.56
N LEU A 10 12.07 -9.94 -16.56
CA LEU A 10 11.60 -9.70 -15.19
C LEU A 10 10.70 -8.48 -15.07
N LEU A 11 11.00 -7.39 -15.80
CA LEU A 11 10.14 -6.23 -15.84
C LEU A 11 8.79 -6.55 -16.49
N GLN A 12 8.79 -7.35 -17.56
CA GLN A 12 7.58 -7.82 -18.21
C GLN A 12 6.75 -8.70 -17.27
N THR A 13 7.33 -9.69 -16.59
CA THR A 13 6.59 -10.51 -15.63
C THR A 13 5.98 -9.66 -14.51
N LEU A 14 6.74 -8.71 -13.94
CA LEU A 14 6.23 -7.76 -12.95
C LEU A 14 5.07 -6.92 -13.46
N LEU A 15 5.18 -6.39 -14.69
CA LEU A 15 4.12 -5.63 -15.33
C LEU A 15 2.85 -6.48 -15.51
N GLY A 16 3.00 -7.74 -15.92
CA GLY A 16 1.87 -8.68 -16.07
C GLY A 16 1.19 -9.00 -14.75
N ILE A 17 1.97 -9.21 -13.68
CA ILE A 17 1.46 -9.41 -12.31
C ILE A 17 0.71 -8.15 -11.83
N LEU A 18 1.31 -6.98 -12.00
CA LEU A 18 0.69 -5.71 -11.62
C LEU A 18 -0.63 -5.47 -12.36
N LEU A 19 -0.66 -5.77 -13.67
CA LEU A 19 -1.86 -5.68 -14.49
C LEU A 19 -2.96 -6.63 -13.99
N PHE A 20 -2.61 -7.89 -13.69
CA PHE A 20 -3.56 -8.89 -13.20
C PHE A 20 -4.19 -8.49 -11.87
N ILE A 21 -3.39 -8.00 -10.93
CA ILE A 21 -3.84 -7.56 -9.60
C ILE A 21 -4.67 -6.28 -9.71
N SER A 22 -4.26 -5.34 -10.57
CA SER A 22 -4.93 -4.04 -10.73
C SER A 22 -6.23 -4.12 -11.54
N ALA A 23 -6.47 -5.20 -12.29
CA ALA A 23 -7.63 -5.36 -13.16
C ALA A 23 -9.00 -5.06 -12.52
N PRO A 24 -9.31 -5.52 -11.29
CA PRO A 24 -10.60 -5.20 -10.65
C PRO A 24 -10.76 -3.73 -10.27
N SER A 25 -9.65 -3.05 -9.92
CA SER A 25 -9.66 -1.62 -9.59
C SER A 25 -9.78 -0.78 -10.86
N LEU A 26 -8.99 -1.11 -11.88
CA LEU A 26 -8.93 -0.36 -13.12
C LEU A 26 -10.20 -0.51 -13.97
N SER A 27 -10.79 -1.70 -14.02
CA SER A 27 -12.05 -1.96 -14.74
C SER A 27 -13.26 -1.24 -14.17
N ARG A 28 -13.19 -0.72 -12.93
CA ARG A 28 -14.27 0.06 -12.31
C ARG A 28 -13.99 1.56 -12.31
N ASN A 29 -12.78 1.96 -12.71
CA ASN A 29 -12.39 3.36 -12.74
C ASN A 29 -12.92 4.02 -14.02
N PRO A 30 -13.79 5.05 -13.93
CA PRO A 30 -14.30 5.75 -15.11
C PRO A 30 -13.19 6.33 -15.99
N PHE A 31 -12.10 6.81 -15.38
CA PHE A 31 -10.95 7.34 -16.11
C PHE A 31 -10.33 6.31 -17.07
N PHE A 32 -10.27 5.04 -16.66
CA PHE A 32 -9.76 3.97 -17.51
C PHE A 32 -10.61 3.75 -18.75
N HIS A 33 -11.94 3.85 -18.64
CA HIS A 33 -12.82 3.69 -19.79
C HIS A 33 -12.68 4.82 -20.81
N TYR A 34 -12.58 6.08 -20.35
CA TYR A 34 -12.37 7.21 -21.25
C TYR A 34 -11.01 7.14 -21.92
N THR A 35 -9.94 6.87 -21.17
CA THR A 35 -8.59 6.77 -21.74
C THR A 35 -8.43 5.59 -22.68
N SER A 36 -8.98 4.42 -22.33
CA SER A 36 -9.01 3.25 -23.21
C SER A 36 -9.81 3.53 -24.48
N GLY A 37 -11.00 4.12 -24.37
CA GLY A 37 -11.81 4.51 -25.53
C GLY A 37 -11.12 5.51 -26.45
N VAL A 38 -10.49 6.55 -25.89
CA VAL A 38 -9.72 7.53 -26.66
C VAL A 38 -8.51 6.87 -27.33
N SER A 39 -7.78 6.01 -26.62
CA SER A 39 -6.63 5.30 -27.20
C SER A 39 -7.04 4.38 -28.35
N LEU A 40 -8.17 3.67 -28.24
CA LEU A 40 -8.73 2.86 -29.31
C LEU A 40 -9.19 3.72 -30.49
N GLY A 41 -9.78 4.88 -30.24
CA GLY A 41 -10.17 5.84 -31.28
C GLY A 41 -8.98 6.38 -32.06
N VAL A 42 -7.91 6.80 -31.37
CA VAL A 42 -6.66 7.28 -31.98
C VAL A 42 -5.97 6.14 -32.76
N LEU A 43 -5.93 4.93 -32.21
CA LEU A 43 -5.36 3.78 -32.92
C LEU A 43 -6.16 3.47 -34.20
N GLY A 44 -7.48 3.51 -34.12
CA GLY A 44 -8.37 3.33 -35.27
C GLY A 44 -8.19 4.41 -36.34
N SER A 45 -8.08 5.68 -35.95
CA SER A 45 -7.85 6.78 -36.88
C SER A 45 -6.48 6.70 -37.55
N LEU A 46 -5.45 6.22 -36.83
CA LEU A 46 -4.13 5.96 -37.40
C LEU A 46 -4.19 4.83 -38.43
N LEU A 47 -4.91 3.74 -38.15
CA LEU A 47 -5.09 2.65 -39.12
C LEU A 47 -5.78 3.14 -40.41
N VAL A 48 -6.80 4.00 -40.29
CA VAL A 48 -7.46 4.61 -41.45
C VAL A 48 -6.52 5.52 -42.23
N LEU A 49 -5.73 6.37 -41.55
CA LEU A 49 -4.72 7.21 -42.18
C LEU A 49 -3.70 6.38 -42.98
N ILE A 50 -3.18 5.32 -42.36
CA ILE A 50 -2.23 4.40 -42.98
C ILE A 50 -2.86 3.71 -44.20
N TYR A 51 -4.12 3.29 -44.10
CA TYR A 51 -4.84 2.72 -45.24
C TYR A 51 -4.91 3.70 -46.41
N ILE A 52 -5.24 4.97 -46.14
CA ILE A 52 -5.28 6.03 -47.14
C ILE A 52 -3.89 6.25 -47.76
N LEU A 53 -2.81 6.31 -46.97
CA LEU A 53 -1.44 6.42 -47.48
C LEU A 53 -1.06 5.22 -48.37
N SER A 54 -1.45 4.01 -47.98
CA SER A 54 -1.20 2.79 -48.75
C SER A 54 -1.95 2.74 -50.10
N ARG A 55 -3.04 3.50 -50.22
CA ARG A 55 -3.86 3.64 -51.44
C ARG A 55 -3.19 4.52 -52.49
N PHE A 56 -2.37 5.50 -52.07
CA PHE A 56 -1.70 6.43 -52.97
C PHE A 56 -0.45 5.87 -53.66
N ILE A 57 -0.02 4.67 -53.29
CA ILE A 57 1.08 3.96 -53.96
C ILE A 57 0.50 3.22 -55.17
N PRO A 58 0.92 3.51 -56.42
CA PRO A 58 0.36 2.88 -57.62
C PRO A 58 0.73 1.39 -57.66
N LYS A 59 -0.23 0.52 -57.34
CA LYS A 59 -0.02 -0.93 -57.32
C LYS A 59 -0.43 -1.55 -58.64
N LYS A 60 0.53 -2.05 -59.43
CA LYS A 60 0.30 -2.68 -60.74
C LYS A 60 -0.23 -4.14 -60.67
N SER A 61 -0.44 -4.72 -59.50
CA SER A 61 -0.96 -6.09 -59.36
C SER A 61 -1.63 -6.29 -57.99
N THR A 62 -2.88 -5.86 -57.83
CA THR A 62 -3.53 -5.82 -56.49
C THR A 62 -4.97 -6.28 -56.43
N SER A 63 -5.45 -7.02 -57.44
CA SER A 63 -6.85 -7.46 -57.42
C SER A 63 -7.08 -8.75 -56.62
N TYR A 64 -6.05 -9.59 -56.39
CA TYR A 64 -6.20 -10.88 -55.71
C TYR A 64 -5.78 -10.88 -54.21
N ILE A 65 -5.15 -9.81 -53.73
CA ILE A 65 -4.63 -9.71 -52.35
C ILE A 65 -5.68 -9.15 -51.37
N ILE A 66 -6.70 -8.46 -51.88
CA ILE A 66 -7.69 -7.75 -51.04
C ILE A 66 -8.88 -8.67 -50.68
N LEU A 67 -9.11 -9.75 -51.45
CA LEU A 67 -10.26 -10.64 -51.26
C LEU A 67 -10.02 -11.78 -50.26
N ALA A 68 -8.76 -12.04 -49.85
CA ALA A 68 -8.38 -13.26 -49.11
C ALA A 68 -7.88 -13.04 -47.66
N PHE A 69 -7.70 -11.80 -47.18
CA PHE A 69 -6.89 -11.59 -45.97
C PHE A 69 -7.55 -10.70 -44.90
N GLY A 70 -7.97 -11.32 -43.79
CA GLY A 70 -8.21 -10.65 -42.51
C GLY A 70 -6.90 -10.29 -41.79
N TYR A 71 -6.30 -11.26 -41.09
CA TYR A 71 -5.12 -11.05 -40.24
C TYR A 71 -3.82 -10.77 -41.04
N SER A 72 -3.59 -11.41 -42.19
CA SER A 72 -2.35 -11.20 -42.95
C SER A 72 -2.30 -9.85 -43.65
N PHE A 73 -3.45 -9.22 -43.93
CA PHE A 73 -3.50 -7.85 -44.46
C PHE A 73 -3.03 -6.85 -43.39
N ILE A 74 -3.50 -7.03 -42.15
CA ILE A 74 -3.09 -6.22 -41.00
C ILE A 74 -1.58 -6.41 -40.74
N LEU A 75 -1.09 -7.65 -40.72
CA LEU A 75 0.35 -7.92 -40.55
C LEU A 75 1.20 -7.35 -41.69
N TYR A 76 0.72 -7.41 -42.94
CA TYR A 76 1.42 -6.83 -44.09
C TYR A 76 1.58 -5.31 -43.94
N ILE A 77 0.50 -4.62 -43.56
CA ILE A 77 0.54 -3.18 -43.28
C ILE A 77 1.46 -2.87 -42.09
N LEU A 78 1.42 -3.68 -41.03
CA LEU A 78 2.29 -3.51 -39.85
C LEU A 78 3.77 -3.70 -40.19
N GLN A 79 4.08 -4.70 -41.01
CA GLN A 79 5.44 -4.99 -41.46
C GLN A 79 5.97 -3.90 -42.40
N MET A 80 5.11 -3.37 -43.27
CA MET A 80 5.42 -2.21 -44.10
C MET A 80 5.75 -0.99 -43.24
N LEU A 81 4.93 -0.75 -42.19
CA LEU A 81 5.20 0.30 -41.22
C LEU A 81 6.58 0.11 -40.60
N TYR A 82 6.85 -1.04 -39.97
CA TYR A 82 8.08 -1.24 -39.20
C TYR A 82 9.36 -0.95 -39.99
N LYS A 83 9.36 -1.21 -41.31
CA LYS A 83 10.53 -0.97 -42.18
C LYS A 83 10.74 0.51 -42.49
N ASP A 84 9.68 1.25 -42.80
CA ASP A 84 9.76 2.64 -43.27
C ASP A 84 9.35 3.68 -42.20
N LEU A 85 8.99 3.21 -41.00
CA LEU A 85 8.44 4.01 -39.91
C LEU A 85 9.37 5.15 -39.51
N ASN A 86 10.67 4.89 -39.35
CA ASN A 86 11.63 5.91 -38.93
C ASN A 86 11.74 7.05 -39.94
N GLU A 87 11.69 6.75 -41.24
CA GLU A 87 11.78 7.76 -42.30
C GLU A 87 10.50 8.60 -42.38
N ILE A 88 9.33 7.96 -42.26
CA ILE A 88 8.03 8.65 -42.24
C ILE A 88 7.88 9.52 -40.99
N ILE A 89 8.20 8.96 -39.83
CA ILE A 89 8.10 9.63 -38.53
C ILE A 89 9.00 10.86 -38.53
N THR A 90 10.30 10.73 -38.83
CA THR A 90 11.23 11.86 -38.79
C THR A 90 10.88 12.97 -39.78
N LYS A 91 10.37 12.62 -40.96
CA LYS A 91 10.02 13.60 -42.00
C LYS A 91 8.69 14.31 -41.76
N TYR A 92 7.73 13.66 -41.10
CA TYR A 92 6.37 14.18 -40.91
C TYR A 92 5.94 14.26 -39.44
N MET A 93 6.89 14.34 -38.50
CA MET A 93 6.64 14.37 -37.05
C MET A 93 5.53 15.36 -36.66
N ASP A 94 5.66 16.62 -37.09
CA ASP A 94 4.75 17.69 -36.68
C ASP A 94 3.33 17.48 -37.20
N LEU A 95 3.19 17.01 -38.45
CA LEU A 95 1.91 16.72 -39.07
C LEU A 95 1.24 15.51 -38.42
N LEU A 96 2.02 14.46 -38.12
CA LEU A 96 1.53 13.25 -37.47
C LEU A 96 1.11 13.53 -36.02
N LEU A 97 1.87 14.37 -35.30
CA LEU A 97 1.52 14.80 -33.95
C LEU A 97 0.23 15.65 -33.96
N ALA A 98 0.12 16.61 -34.87
CA ALA A 98 -1.10 17.43 -35.01
C ALA A 98 -2.33 16.56 -35.35
N TYR A 99 -2.19 15.59 -36.26
CA TYR A 99 -3.25 14.63 -36.56
C TYR A 99 -3.65 13.79 -35.34
N CYS A 100 -2.67 13.25 -34.61
CA CYS A 100 -2.91 12.50 -33.38
C CYS A 100 -3.66 13.34 -32.33
N LEU A 101 -3.30 14.62 -32.16
CA LEU A 101 -3.98 15.52 -31.23
C LEU A 101 -5.43 15.78 -31.63
N ILE A 102 -5.69 16.08 -32.91
CA ILE A 102 -7.06 16.30 -33.42
C ILE A 102 -7.89 15.02 -33.29
N ALA A 103 -7.33 13.87 -33.67
CA ALA A 103 -7.99 12.59 -33.55
C ALA A 103 -8.27 12.21 -32.09
N ALA A 104 -7.35 12.50 -31.18
CA ALA A 104 -7.54 12.31 -29.74
C ALA A 104 -8.66 13.20 -29.21
N PHE A 105 -8.72 14.47 -29.64
CA PHE A 105 -9.76 15.41 -29.24
C PHE A 105 -11.15 14.98 -29.73
N ILE A 106 -11.27 14.58 -31.00
CA ILE A 106 -12.51 14.06 -31.57
C ILE A 106 -12.93 12.77 -30.84
N SER A 107 -12.00 11.84 -30.63
CA SER A 107 -12.26 10.59 -29.91
C SER A 107 -12.70 10.87 -28.47
N PHE A 108 -12.11 11.85 -27.80
CA PHE A 108 -12.49 12.27 -26.46
C PHE A 108 -13.91 12.83 -26.42
N ILE A 109 -14.28 13.71 -27.35
CA ILE A 109 -15.65 14.22 -27.46
C ILE A 109 -16.66 13.09 -27.69
N VAL A 110 -16.34 12.16 -28.59
CA VAL A 110 -17.20 11.01 -28.90
C VAL A 110 -17.36 10.10 -27.67
N CYS A 111 -16.26 9.72 -27.01
CA CYS A 111 -16.29 8.91 -25.80
C CYS A 111 -17.00 9.61 -24.64
N TYR A 112 -16.85 10.92 -24.49
CA TYR A 112 -17.55 11.70 -23.47
C TYR A 112 -19.06 11.70 -23.70
N ARG A 113 -19.48 11.87 -24.96
CA ARG A 113 -20.89 11.90 -25.34
C ARG A 113 -21.59 10.55 -25.24
N LEU A 114 -20.88 9.45 -25.52
CA LEU A 114 -21.41 8.08 -25.41
C LEU A 114 -21.65 7.64 -23.96
N GLY A 115 -21.10 8.36 -22.98
CA GLY A 115 -21.26 8.07 -21.56
C GLY A 115 -20.40 6.88 -21.08
N PRO A 116 -20.13 6.78 -19.76
CA PRO A 116 -19.36 5.67 -19.22
C PRO A 116 -20.19 4.38 -19.23
N VAL A 117 -19.50 3.24 -19.35
CA VAL A 117 -20.12 1.91 -19.30
C VAL A 117 -20.80 1.70 -17.94
N GLN A 118 -22.11 1.45 -17.90
CA GLN A 118 -22.85 1.25 -16.64
C GLN A 118 -23.14 -0.22 -16.29
N ASN A 119 -23.00 -1.12 -17.27
CA ASN A 119 -23.37 -2.51 -17.11
C ASN A 119 -22.32 -3.30 -16.30
N VAL A 120 -22.75 -3.91 -15.19
CA VAL A 120 -21.91 -4.78 -14.35
C VAL A 120 -21.30 -5.96 -15.13
N ARG A 121 -22.02 -6.47 -16.14
CA ARG A 121 -21.51 -7.53 -17.02
C ARG A 121 -20.31 -7.06 -17.83
N THR A 122 -20.33 -5.82 -18.30
CA THR A 122 -19.24 -5.26 -19.10
C THR A 122 -18.01 -4.98 -18.24
N PHE A 123 -18.18 -4.51 -16.99
CA PHE A 123 -17.06 -4.41 -16.04
C PHE A 123 -16.39 -5.76 -15.81
N ASN A 124 -17.18 -6.83 -15.66
CA ASN A 124 -16.62 -8.17 -15.56
C ASN A 124 -15.85 -8.52 -16.85
N ILE A 125 -16.45 -8.41 -18.03
CA ILE A 125 -15.75 -8.74 -19.30
C ILE A 125 -14.42 -7.98 -19.43
N ILE A 126 -14.39 -6.69 -19.09
CA ILE A 126 -13.17 -5.86 -19.12
C ILE A 126 -12.14 -6.34 -18.07
N GLN A 127 -12.59 -6.70 -16.87
CA GLN A 127 -11.71 -7.25 -15.86
C GLN A 127 -11.08 -8.57 -16.33
N TRP A 128 -11.91 -9.49 -16.85
CA TRP A 128 -11.45 -10.80 -17.32
C TRP A 128 -10.50 -10.66 -18.50
N SER A 129 -10.78 -9.77 -19.47
CA SER A 129 -9.87 -9.54 -20.60
C SER A 129 -8.52 -9.00 -20.15
N MET A 130 -8.50 -8.03 -19.22
CA MET A 130 -7.27 -7.47 -18.68
C MET A 130 -6.48 -8.50 -17.86
N GLN A 131 -7.16 -9.39 -17.14
CA GLN A 131 -6.53 -10.53 -16.45
C GLN A 131 -5.97 -11.56 -17.43
N THR A 132 -6.67 -11.87 -18.52
CA THR A 132 -6.17 -12.75 -19.57
C THR A 132 -4.94 -12.16 -20.25
N ILE A 133 -4.94 -10.85 -20.54
CA ILE A 133 -3.78 -10.15 -21.09
C ILE A 133 -2.61 -10.19 -20.11
N GLY A 134 -2.84 -9.93 -18.82
CA GLY A 134 -1.82 -10.01 -17.79
C GLY A 134 -1.22 -11.41 -17.68
N ALA A 135 -2.06 -12.46 -17.66
CA ALA A 135 -1.61 -13.85 -17.62
C ALA A 135 -0.83 -14.24 -18.89
N LEU A 136 -1.29 -13.82 -20.07
CA LEU A 136 -0.58 -14.04 -21.33
C LEU A 136 0.79 -13.36 -21.32
N LEU A 137 0.88 -12.13 -20.79
CA LEU A 137 2.13 -11.38 -20.69
C LEU A 137 3.12 -12.08 -19.74
N ILE A 138 2.65 -12.62 -18.61
CA ILE A 138 3.46 -13.46 -17.70
C ILE A 138 3.95 -14.74 -18.40
N TYR A 139 3.07 -15.39 -19.17
CA TYR A 139 3.41 -16.61 -19.88
C TYR A 139 4.46 -16.39 -20.97
N LEU A 140 4.31 -15.32 -21.76
CA LEU A 140 5.21 -14.98 -22.87
C LEU A 140 6.56 -14.42 -22.40
N SER A 141 6.65 -13.85 -21.19
CA SER A 141 7.89 -13.25 -20.67
C SER A 141 8.85 -14.25 -20.03
N SER A 142 8.39 -15.46 -19.66
CA SER A 142 9.23 -16.47 -19.01
C SER A 142 9.81 -17.49 -19.99
N GLU A 143 11.11 -17.76 -19.89
CA GLU A 143 11.77 -18.87 -20.61
C GLU A 143 11.38 -20.23 -20.02
N TYR A 144 11.22 -20.28 -18.69
CA TYR A 144 10.77 -21.46 -17.97
C TYR A 144 9.24 -21.44 -17.89
N ARG A 145 8.60 -22.26 -18.72
CA ARG A 145 7.13 -22.36 -18.80
C ARG A 145 6.52 -22.83 -17.48
N GLU A 146 7.20 -23.74 -16.78
CA GLU A 146 6.73 -24.25 -15.48
C GLU A 146 6.62 -23.16 -14.41
N VAL A 147 7.54 -22.19 -14.43
CA VAL A 147 7.55 -21.10 -13.44
C VAL A 147 6.43 -20.11 -13.74
N SER A 148 6.22 -19.73 -15.00
CA SER A 148 5.15 -18.79 -15.37
C SER A 148 3.76 -19.40 -15.18
N THR A 149 3.57 -20.68 -15.52
CA THR A 149 2.30 -21.36 -15.26
C THR A 149 2.03 -21.48 -13.77
N ALA A 150 3.03 -21.80 -12.94
CA ALA A 150 2.89 -21.82 -11.48
C ALA A 150 2.49 -20.45 -10.92
N ILE A 151 3.13 -19.36 -11.38
CA ILE A 151 2.77 -18.00 -10.97
C ILE A 151 1.31 -17.67 -11.35
N ILE A 152 0.89 -17.99 -12.58
CA ILE A 152 -0.47 -17.76 -13.05
C ILE A 152 -1.48 -18.56 -12.20
N LEU A 153 -1.19 -19.83 -11.90
CA LEU A 153 -2.03 -20.67 -11.03
C LEU A 153 -2.13 -20.09 -9.61
N ILE A 154 -1.03 -19.62 -9.04
CA ILE A 154 -1.03 -18.95 -7.73
C ILE A 154 -1.90 -17.70 -7.77
N LEU A 155 -1.79 -16.86 -8.80
CA LEU A 155 -2.63 -15.66 -8.93
C LEU A 155 -4.12 -15.98 -9.05
N ILE A 156 -4.47 -17.01 -9.83
CA ILE A 156 -5.87 -17.46 -9.99
C ILE A 156 -6.41 -18.01 -8.67
N THR A 157 -5.63 -18.85 -7.98
CA THR A 157 -6.05 -19.43 -6.69
C THR A 157 -6.22 -18.36 -5.62
N VAL A 158 -5.28 -17.42 -5.48
CA VAL A 158 -5.43 -16.26 -4.58
C VAL A 158 -6.69 -15.47 -4.88
N ARG A 159 -7.04 -15.29 -6.16
CA ARG A 159 -8.25 -14.56 -6.56
C ARG A 159 -9.54 -15.33 -6.28
N ALA A 160 -9.49 -16.66 -6.37
CA ALA A 160 -10.63 -17.54 -6.09
C ALA A 160 -10.90 -17.67 -4.58
N ILE A 161 -9.89 -17.48 -3.73
CA ILE A 161 -10.03 -17.55 -2.28
C ILE A 161 -10.85 -16.35 -1.77
N PRO A 162 -11.92 -16.58 -0.97
CA PRO A 162 -12.69 -15.50 -0.38
C PRO A 162 -11.84 -14.70 0.61
N SER A 163 -12.03 -13.37 0.67
CA SER A 163 -11.31 -12.48 1.60
C SER A 163 -11.35 -12.95 3.07
N ARG A 164 -12.43 -13.63 3.48
CA ARG A 164 -12.58 -14.23 4.83
C ARG A 164 -11.52 -15.28 5.17
N TRP A 165 -11.04 -16.03 4.18
CA TRP A 165 -10.00 -17.05 4.39
C TRP A 165 -8.62 -16.41 4.51
N ILE A 166 -8.37 -15.34 3.75
CA ILE A 166 -7.13 -14.58 3.81
C ILE A 166 -6.97 -13.94 5.20
N THR A 167 -8.03 -13.32 5.73
CA THR A 167 -7.98 -12.72 7.09
C THR A 167 -7.80 -13.78 8.18
N LYS A 168 -8.44 -14.95 8.06
CA LYS A 168 -8.22 -16.07 8.97
C LYS A 168 -6.79 -16.60 8.91
N PHE A 169 -6.24 -16.75 7.70
CA PHE A 169 -4.85 -17.16 7.51
C PHE A 169 -3.88 -16.15 8.13
N LEU A 170 -4.09 -14.85 7.91
CA LEU A 170 -3.29 -13.79 8.54
C LEU A 170 -3.39 -13.84 10.07
N LEU A 171 -4.59 -14.03 10.63
CA LEU A 171 -4.78 -14.18 12.08
C LEU A 171 -4.01 -15.39 12.63
N ILE A 172 -4.06 -16.52 11.94
CA ILE A 172 -3.30 -17.72 12.29
C ILE A 172 -1.80 -17.42 12.19
N TRP A 173 -1.36 -16.75 11.13
CA TRP A 173 0.03 -16.35 10.93
C TRP A 173 0.55 -15.45 12.06
N TYR A 174 -0.19 -14.41 12.43
CA TYR A 174 0.13 -13.54 13.58
C TYR A 174 0.12 -14.28 14.91
N ARG A 175 -0.67 -15.36 15.03
CA ARG A 175 -0.67 -16.21 16.23
C ARG A 175 0.56 -17.11 16.28
N LEU A 176 1.02 -17.63 15.14
CA LEU A 176 2.24 -18.44 15.05
C LEU A 176 3.52 -17.60 15.11
N PHE A 177 3.47 -16.36 14.62
CA PHE A 177 4.57 -15.40 14.63
C PHE A 177 4.12 -14.11 15.33
N PRO A 178 3.96 -14.13 16.67
CA PRO A 178 3.60 -12.94 17.41
C PRO A 178 4.71 -11.88 17.27
N PRO A 179 4.35 -10.60 17.11
CA PRO A 179 5.34 -9.52 17.09
C PRO A 179 6.11 -9.54 18.41
N LYS A 180 7.45 -9.43 18.33
CA LYS A 180 8.29 -9.37 19.52
C LYS A 180 7.99 -8.07 20.26
N VAL A 181 7.36 -8.17 21.42
CA VAL A 181 7.15 -7.03 22.32
C VAL A 181 8.50 -6.75 23.00
N ARG A 182 9.06 -5.57 22.75
CA ARG A 182 10.28 -5.10 23.43
C ARG A 182 9.87 -4.56 24.80
N LEU A 183 10.50 -5.04 25.87
CA LEU A 183 10.36 -4.47 27.21
C LEU A 183 11.06 -3.10 27.24
N LEU A 184 10.49 -2.16 27.98
CA LEU A 184 11.13 -0.87 28.23
C LEU A 184 12.42 -1.09 29.01
N THR A 185 13.42 -0.26 28.72
CA THR A 185 14.59 -0.14 29.59
C THR A 185 14.22 0.57 30.88
N GLU A 186 15.03 0.41 31.94
CA GLU A 186 14.80 1.07 33.22
C GLU A 186 14.69 2.60 33.07
N LEU A 187 15.57 3.22 32.27
CA LEU A 187 15.52 4.65 31.99
C LEU A 187 14.24 5.05 31.25
N GLU A 188 13.82 4.28 30.23
CA GLU A 188 12.54 4.52 29.52
C GLU A 188 11.34 4.40 30.47
N PHE A 189 11.39 3.45 31.42
CA PHE A 189 10.35 3.25 32.41
C PHE A 189 10.28 4.43 33.40
N ILE A 190 11.41 4.91 33.90
CA ILE A 190 11.49 6.07 34.80
C ILE A 190 10.97 7.32 34.10
N GLU A 191 11.42 7.58 32.86
CA GLU A 191 10.96 8.73 32.07
C GLU A 191 9.45 8.68 31.83
N GLN A 192 8.92 7.51 31.44
CA GLN A 192 7.47 7.34 31.28
C GLN A 192 6.73 7.54 32.60
N GLY A 193 7.31 7.10 33.73
CA GLY A 193 6.80 7.35 35.08
C GLY A 193 6.67 8.84 35.37
N HIS A 194 7.70 9.64 35.07
CA HIS A 194 7.65 11.10 35.26
C HIS A 194 6.59 11.77 34.39
N VAL A 195 6.49 11.38 33.12
CA VAL A 195 5.53 11.96 32.16
C VAL A 195 4.09 11.64 32.56
N GLU A 196 3.77 10.38 32.85
CA GLU A 196 2.41 9.98 33.23
C GLU A 196 2.04 10.50 34.62
N THR A 197 2.98 10.58 35.57
CA THR A 197 2.73 11.17 36.89
C THR A 197 2.40 12.64 36.77
N LYS A 198 3.18 13.41 35.99
CA LYS A 198 2.91 14.82 35.73
C LYS A 198 1.52 15.01 35.11
N LYS A 199 1.19 14.22 34.09
CA LYS A 199 -0.10 14.27 33.41
C LYS A 199 -1.27 13.94 34.35
N ALA A 200 -1.14 12.88 35.15
CA ALA A 200 -2.16 12.48 36.11
C ALA A 200 -2.37 13.55 37.19
N LEU A 201 -1.30 14.22 37.66
CA LEU A 201 -1.41 15.33 38.59
C LEU A 201 -2.09 16.57 37.98
N GLU A 202 -1.80 16.88 36.71
CA GLU A 202 -2.49 17.95 35.98
C GLU A 202 -3.98 17.65 35.78
N ASP A 203 -4.33 16.41 35.42
CA ASP A 203 -5.70 15.98 35.24
C ASP A 203 -6.47 15.96 36.58
N LEU A 204 -5.82 15.52 37.65
CA LEU A 204 -6.36 15.60 39.01
C LEU A 204 -6.63 17.04 39.42
N ARG A 205 -5.69 17.95 39.15
CA ARG A 205 -5.85 19.39 39.43
C ARG A 205 -7.03 19.98 38.67
N LYS A 206 -7.14 19.70 37.36
CA LYS A 206 -8.27 20.15 36.53
C LYS A 206 -9.60 19.63 37.06
N TYR A 207 -9.67 18.36 37.47
CA TYR A 207 -10.86 17.78 38.06
C TYR A 207 -11.23 18.45 39.38
N CYS A 208 -10.26 18.69 40.27
CA CYS A 208 -10.50 19.38 41.53
C CYS A 208 -10.93 20.85 41.35
N SER A 209 -10.54 21.49 40.25
CA SER A 209 -10.99 22.85 39.89
C SER A 209 -12.32 22.89 39.12
N SER A 210 -12.86 21.74 38.72
CA SER A 210 -14.12 21.67 37.98
C SER A 210 -15.34 21.68 38.92
N PRO A 211 -16.51 22.13 38.45
CA PRO A 211 -17.74 22.13 39.26
C PRO A 211 -18.26 20.72 39.59
N ASP A 212 -17.71 19.68 38.96
CA ASP A 212 -18.11 18.29 39.15
C ASP A 212 -17.45 17.66 40.39
N CYS A 213 -16.36 18.25 40.90
CA CYS A 213 -15.70 17.79 42.10
C CYS A 213 -16.35 18.39 43.35
N ASN A 214 -16.78 17.53 44.28
CA ASN A 214 -17.23 17.96 45.61
C ASN A 214 -16.01 18.28 46.49
N VAL A 215 -15.33 19.40 46.20
CA VAL A 215 -14.07 19.82 46.84
C VAL A 215 -14.18 19.79 48.36
N TRP A 216 -15.24 20.35 48.94
CA TRP A 216 -15.46 20.39 50.39
C TRP A 216 -15.54 19.01 51.03
N LYS A 217 -16.14 18.03 50.36
CA LYS A 217 -16.21 16.66 50.84
C LYS A 217 -14.83 15.98 50.81
N THR A 218 -14.03 16.27 49.80
CA THR A 218 -12.65 15.76 49.69
C THR A 218 -11.74 16.39 50.76
N VAL A 219 -11.83 17.70 50.97
CA VAL A 219 -11.06 18.45 51.99
C VAL A 219 -11.30 17.91 53.39
N THR A 220 -12.54 17.57 53.75
CA THR A 220 -12.86 16.99 55.08
C THR A 220 -12.25 15.61 55.35
N ARG A 221 -11.81 14.90 54.30
CA ARG A 221 -11.24 13.55 54.39
C ARG A 221 -9.71 13.56 54.35
N LEU A 222 -9.11 14.67 53.97
CA LEU A 222 -7.67 14.80 53.83
C LEU A 222 -7.02 15.15 55.17
N LYS A 223 -5.80 14.65 55.37
CA LYS A 223 -4.99 14.92 56.57
C LYS A 223 -4.59 16.39 56.65
N ASP A 224 -4.13 16.95 55.52
CA ASP A 224 -3.61 18.32 55.42
C ASP A 224 -4.38 19.12 54.35
N PRO A 225 -5.50 19.78 54.72
CA PRO A 225 -6.36 20.48 53.76
C PRO A 225 -5.70 21.72 53.14
N ILE A 226 -4.79 22.37 53.87
CA ILE A 226 -4.07 23.57 53.40
C ILE A 226 -3.12 23.21 52.25
N ARG A 227 -2.40 22.09 52.37
CA ARG A 227 -1.49 21.59 51.34
C ARG A 227 -2.24 21.21 50.06
N PHE A 228 -3.44 20.66 50.21
CA PHE A 228 -4.29 20.36 49.06
C PHE A 228 -4.78 21.61 48.33
N ALA A 229 -5.10 22.69 49.06
CA ALA A 229 -5.46 23.97 48.46
C ALA A 229 -4.29 24.57 47.66
N ASP A 230 -3.08 24.56 48.23
CA ASP A 230 -1.86 25.03 47.54
C ASP A 230 -1.53 24.17 46.29
N PHE A 231 -1.79 22.86 46.35
CA PHE A 231 -1.68 22.00 45.16
C PHE A 231 -2.64 22.41 44.04
N ILE A 232 -3.91 22.74 44.36
CA ILE A 232 -4.88 23.17 43.35
C ILE A 232 -4.49 24.52 42.72
N GLU A 233 -3.96 25.45 43.52
CA GLU A 233 -3.59 26.79 43.08
C GLU A 233 -2.23 26.82 42.35
N THR A 234 -1.21 26.19 42.92
CA THR A 234 0.18 26.29 42.47
C THR A 234 0.64 25.05 41.68
N GLY A 235 -0.01 23.89 41.88
CA GLY A 235 0.39 22.62 41.25
C GLY A 235 1.52 21.88 41.97
N ARG A 236 1.95 22.35 43.15
CA ARG A 236 3.00 21.71 43.95
C ARG A 236 2.42 20.55 44.76
N HIS A 237 2.91 19.34 44.53
CA HIS A 237 2.43 18.13 45.19
C HIS A 237 3.37 17.63 46.30
N CYS A 238 4.67 17.95 46.22
CA CYS A 238 5.67 17.67 47.24
C CYS A 238 6.18 18.97 47.87
N THR A 239 6.52 18.91 49.15
CA THR A 239 7.18 20.02 49.86
C THR A 239 8.70 19.96 49.63
N ASP A 240 9.38 21.10 49.79
CA ASP A 240 10.83 21.17 49.58
C ASP A 240 11.60 20.25 50.55
N GLN A 241 11.11 20.09 51.78
CA GLN A 241 11.70 19.17 52.75
C GLN A 241 11.56 17.70 52.32
N GLU A 242 10.41 17.30 51.77
CA GLU A 242 10.21 15.93 51.26
C GLU A 242 11.04 15.65 50.01
N LEU A 243 11.18 16.64 49.12
CA LEU A 243 12.08 16.56 47.96
C LEU A 243 13.53 16.44 48.41
N LEU A 244 13.95 17.22 49.40
CA LEU A 244 15.29 17.13 49.98
C LEU A 244 15.55 15.76 50.63
N GLN A 245 14.57 15.24 51.38
CA GLN A 245 14.67 13.93 52.00
C GLN A 245 14.75 12.80 50.97
N TYR A 246 13.89 12.82 49.94
CA TYR A 246 13.93 11.85 48.84
C TYR A 246 15.27 11.89 48.11
N ASN A 247 15.77 13.10 47.83
CA ASN A 247 17.06 13.26 47.17
C ASN A 247 18.22 12.84 48.07
N SER A 248 18.15 13.00 49.40
CA SER A 248 19.23 12.57 50.32
C SER A 248 19.23 11.07 50.57
N GLU A 249 18.06 10.43 50.61
CA GLU A 249 17.94 8.97 50.74
C GLU A 249 18.55 8.24 49.52
N ASP A 250 18.52 8.85 48.33
CA ASP A 250 19.20 8.33 47.13
C ASP A 250 20.75 8.35 47.23
N PHE A 251 21.33 9.18 48.13
CA PHE A 251 22.78 9.25 48.36
C PHE A 251 23.25 8.42 49.57
N GLU A 252 22.38 8.10 50.52
CA GLU A 252 22.76 7.32 51.73
C GLU A 252 22.89 5.81 51.47
N VAL A 253 22.54 5.31 50.27
CA VAL A 253 22.65 3.89 49.92
C VAL A 253 24.07 3.48 49.47
N ASP A 254 24.97 4.44 49.19
CA ASP A 254 26.33 4.15 48.67
C ASP A 254 27.47 4.28 49.71
N GLU A 255 27.22 4.67 50.96
CA GLU A 255 28.30 4.91 51.95
C GLU A 255 28.36 3.96 53.16
N GLU A 256 27.53 2.93 53.27
CA GLU A 256 27.70 1.90 54.33
C GLU A 256 28.01 0.49 53.79
N SER A 257 29.28 0.10 54.02
CA SER A 257 29.84 -1.25 54.17
C SER A 257 30.64 -1.87 53.03
N ASP A 258 31.85 -1.32 52.80
CA ASP A 258 33.00 -2.14 52.43
C ASP A 258 33.36 -3.09 53.59
N THR A 259 32.76 -4.28 53.66
CA THR A 259 33.42 -5.50 54.19
C THR A 259 32.76 -6.76 53.61
N GLU A 260 33.45 -7.44 52.69
CA GLU A 260 33.13 -8.72 52.04
C GLU A 260 32.80 -9.89 53.01
N PRO A 261 32.10 -11.00 52.61
CA PRO A 261 32.28 -11.70 51.33
C PRO A 261 31.05 -12.36 50.64
N LEU A 262 31.23 -12.59 49.33
CA LEU A 262 30.65 -13.62 48.45
C LEU A 262 29.56 -14.55 49.05
N GLU A 263 28.32 -14.41 48.58
CA GLU A 263 27.53 -15.55 48.10
C GLU A 263 26.38 -15.11 47.18
N SER A 264 26.44 -15.57 45.93
CA SER A 264 25.39 -15.43 44.93
C SER A 264 24.17 -16.24 45.36
N SER A 265 23.05 -15.57 45.63
CA SER A 265 21.73 -16.21 45.73
C SER A 265 20.66 -15.28 45.19
N TYR A 266 20.56 -15.22 43.86
CA TYR A 266 19.36 -14.73 43.18
C TYR A 266 18.21 -15.69 43.46
N THR A 267 17.39 -15.38 44.47
CA THR A 267 16.10 -16.05 44.67
C THR A 267 15.08 -15.44 43.72
N GLY A 268 14.67 -16.25 42.74
CA GLY A 268 13.68 -15.88 41.74
C GLY A 268 12.31 -15.66 42.37
N TYR A 269 11.69 -14.52 42.03
CA TYR A 269 10.26 -14.31 42.24
C TYR A 269 9.47 -15.23 41.29
N GLN A 270 8.96 -16.34 41.82
CA GLN A 270 7.97 -17.17 41.17
C GLN A 270 6.66 -16.40 41.01
N ARG A 271 6.29 -16.10 39.75
CA ARG A 271 4.97 -15.61 39.36
C ARG A 271 3.99 -16.78 39.35
N ASN A 272 3.05 -16.79 40.30
CA ASN A 272 1.91 -17.72 40.31
C ASN A 272 1.10 -17.57 39.00
N GLY A 273 1.05 -18.67 38.22
CA GLY A 273 0.19 -18.82 37.07
C GLY A 273 -1.23 -19.18 37.52
N TYR A 274 -2.19 -18.32 37.22
CA TYR A 274 -3.60 -18.69 37.21
C TYR A 274 -3.90 -19.45 35.92
N LEU A 275 -3.95 -20.78 36.02
CA LEU A 275 -4.58 -21.66 35.06
C LEU A 275 -6.09 -21.59 35.26
N GLY A 276 -6.81 -21.18 34.22
CA GLY A 276 -8.26 -21.25 34.16
C GLY A 276 -8.75 -22.70 34.25
N GLN A 277 -9.82 -22.90 35.01
CA GLN A 277 -10.70 -24.05 34.89
C GLN A 277 -12.00 -23.61 34.22
N ARG A 278 -12.26 -24.24 33.07
CA ARG A 278 -13.53 -24.50 32.36
C ARG A 278 -14.54 -23.36 32.20
#